data_AF-A0A2A7APP8-F1
#
_entry.id   AF-A0A2A7APP8-F1
#
_cell.length_a   1.000
_cell.length_b   1.000
_cell.length_c   1.000
_cell.angle_alpha   90.00
_cell.angle_beta   90.00
_cell.angle_gamma   90.00
#
_symmetry.space_group_name_H-M   'P 1'
#
loop_
_entity.id
_entity.type
_entity.pdbx_description
1 polymer ?
#
loop_
_entity_poly.entity_id
_entity_poly.type
_entity_poly.pdbx_seq_one_letter_code
_entity_poly.pdbx_strand_id
1 'polypeptide(L)'
;MTILPNIEEAMEDARNGKLSPYWQNDLYRECHRQKLSDEEQQALSELERILSETPQWSSEEELHHDMANIGGRVWYCHYWEEHYSMVQLTEDRNGRFNTAYVLDRNTSPEMRREAALLAQKELAECMQKWGITLLDAPVPEQMKYDSLAEAASHLMQVLNDPEHITG
;
A
#
# COMPACT_ATOMS: atom_id res chain seq x y z
N MET A 1 -16.29 8.52 -19.61
CA MET A 1 -15.40 7.36 -19.77
C MET A 1 -16.16 6.18 -19.17
N THR A 2 -16.13 5.01 -19.78
CA THR A 2 -16.74 3.82 -19.19
C THR A 2 -15.74 3.17 -18.24
N ILE A 3 -16.24 2.62 -17.13
CA ILE A 3 -15.43 1.89 -16.14
C ILE A 3 -15.53 0.37 -16.34
N LEU A 4 -16.38 -0.08 -17.27
CA LEU A 4 -16.60 -1.50 -17.53
C LEU A 4 -15.31 -2.31 -17.73
N PRO A 5 -14.30 -1.84 -18.50
CA PRO A 5 -13.05 -2.57 -18.64
C PRO A 5 -12.30 -2.77 -17.32
N ASN A 6 -12.32 -1.79 -16.42
CA ASN A 6 -11.66 -1.90 -15.11
C ASN A 6 -12.38 -2.93 -14.22
N ILE A 7 -13.72 -3.00 -14.30
CA ILE A 7 -14.51 -4.02 -13.59
C ILE A 7 -14.23 -5.42 -14.17
N GLU A 8 -14.10 -5.54 -15.49
CA GLU A 8 -13.77 -6.81 -16.16
C GLU A 8 -12.39 -7.34 -15.80
N GLU A 9 -11.38 -6.47 -15.78
CA GLU A 9 -10.03 -6.78 -15.32
C GLU A 9 -10.05 -7.23 -13.85
N ALA A 10 -10.71 -6.45 -12.98
CA ALA A 10 -10.86 -6.79 -11.57
C ALA A 10 -11.58 -8.13 -11.36
N MET A 11 -12.56 -8.48 -12.20
CA MET A 11 -13.20 -9.80 -12.16
C MET A 11 -12.24 -10.93 -12.53
N GLU A 12 -11.32 -10.73 -13.48
CA GLU A 12 -10.31 -11.73 -13.83
C GLU A 12 -9.37 -11.99 -12.64
N ASP A 13 -8.88 -10.93 -12.01
CA ASP A 13 -8.04 -11.05 -10.82
C ASP A 13 -8.81 -11.66 -9.64
N ALA A 14 -10.05 -11.24 -9.41
CA ALA A 14 -10.88 -11.75 -8.32
C ALA A 14 -11.15 -13.25 -8.45
N ARG A 15 -11.38 -13.76 -9.68
CA ARG A 15 -11.55 -15.20 -9.95
C ARG A 15 -10.28 -16.00 -9.64
N ASN A 16 -9.11 -15.37 -9.77
CA ASN A 16 -7.84 -15.98 -9.45
C ASN A 16 -7.43 -15.79 -7.98
N GLY A 17 -8.24 -15.09 -7.18
CA GLY A 17 -7.94 -14.77 -5.78
C GLY A 17 -6.84 -13.70 -5.64
N LYS A 18 -6.70 -12.81 -6.62
CA LYS A 18 -5.59 -11.84 -6.71
C LYS A 18 -6.00 -10.38 -6.53
N LEU A 19 -7.29 -10.08 -6.41
CA LEU A 19 -7.75 -8.71 -6.30
C LEU A 19 -7.63 -8.22 -4.86
N SER A 20 -6.51 -7.58 -4.53
CA SER A 20 -6.23 -7.13 -3.16
C SER A 20 -7.24 -6.09 -2.64
N PRO A 21 -7.41 -5.94 -1.31
CA PRO A 21 -8.25 -4.90 -0.74
C PRO A 21 -7.89 -3.50 -1.24
N TYR A 22 -6.62 -3.21 -1.50
CA TYR A 22 -6.21 -1.91 -2.05
C TYR A 22 -6.89 -1.63 -3.40
N TRP A 23 -6.81 -2.56 -4.37
CA TRP A 23 -7.43 -2.39 -5.68
C TRP A 23 -8.95 -2.47 -5.68
N GLN A 24 -9.54 -3.31 -4.81
CA GLN A 24 -10.99 -3.30 -4.59
C GLN A 24 -11.45 -1.89 -4.23
N ASN A 25 -10.76 -1.24 -3.30
CA ASN A 25 -11.12 0.11 -2.85
C ASN A 25 -10.89 1.19 -3.91
N ASP A 26 -9.81 1.10 -4.69
CA ASP A 26 -9.57 2.04 -5.79
C ASP A 26 -10.69 1.95 -6.84
N LEU A 27 -11.08 0.72 -7.22
CA LEU A 27 -12.19 0.48 -8.14
C LEU A 27 -13.51 1.03 -7.58
N TYR A 28 -13.85 0.73 -6.32
CA TYR A 28 -15.08 1.23 -5.71
C TYR A 28 -15.11 2.77 -5.64
N ARG A 29 -13.97 3.42 -5.36
CA ARG A 29 -13.85 4.88 -5.39
C ARG A 29 -14.10 5.43 -6.79
N GLU A 30 -13.58 4.79 -7.83
CA GLU A 30 -13.82 5.18 -9.21
C GLU A 30 -15.29 4.99 -9.61
N CYS A 31 -15.90 3.84 -9.25
CA CYS A 31 -17.34 3.59 -9.43
C CYS A 31 -18.20 4.68 -8.77
N HIS A 32 -17.87 5.11 -7.56
CA HIS A 32 -18.63 6.13 -6.83
C HIS A 32 -18.50 7.55 -7.41
N ARG A 33 -17.45 7.84 -8.20
CA ARG A 33 -17.25 9.16 -8.81
C ARG A 33 -18.15 9.41 -10.03
N GLN A 34 -18.83 8.39 -10.53
CA GLN A 34 -19.66 8.48 -11.72
C GLN A 34 -20.97 7.71 -11.58
N LYS A 35 -21.91 7.99 -12.47
CA LYS A 35 -23.14 7.20 -12.58
C LYS A 35 -22.87 6.01 -13.49
N LEU A 36 -23.04 4.80 -12.95
CA LEU A 36 -22.90 3.56 -13.70
C LEU A 36 -24.10 3.34 -14.63
N SER A 37 -23.84 2.73 -15.78
CA SER A 37 -24.85 2.12 -16.64
C SER A 37 -25.37 0.80 -16.05
N ASP A 38 -26.48 0.30 -16.58
CA ASP A 38 -27.05 -0.99 -16.13
C ASP A 38 -26.05 -2.15 -16.34
N GLU A 39 -25.26 -2.10 -17.41
CA GLU A 39 -24.21 -3.08 -17.72
C GLU A 39 -23.07 -3.03 -16.70
N GLU A 40 -22.57 -1.83 -16.39
CA GLU A 40 -21.53 -1.64 -15.35
C GLU A 40 -22.03 -2.06 -13.97
N GLN A 41 -23.30 -1.79 -13.65
CA GLN A 41 -23.90 -2.21 -12.38
C GLN A 41 -24.06 -3.73 -12.28
N GLN A 42 -24.40 -4.39 -13.39
CA GLN A 42 -24.46 -5.85 -13.46
C GLN A 42 -23.06 -6.47 -13.30
N ALA A 43 -22.03 -5.89 -13.96
CA ALA A 43 -20.66 -6.34 -13.84
C ALA A 43 -20.12 -6.19 -12.40
N LEU A 44 -20.42 -5.06 -11.76
CA LEU A 44 -20.02 -4.82 -10.36
C LEU A 44 -20.69 -5.82 -9.40
N SER A 45 -21.97 -6.13 -9.61
CA SER A 45 -22.70 -7.12 -8.80
C SER A 45 -22.09 -8.53 -8.94
N GLU A 46 -21.63 -8.89 -10.14
CA GLU A 46 -20.94 -10.15 -10.38
C GLU A 46 -19.55 -10.18 -9.73
N LEU A 47 -18.81 -9.07 -9.76
CA LEU A 47 -17.55 -8.94 -9.03
C LEU A 47 -17.75 -9.14 -7.52
N GLU A 48 -18.74 -8.48 -6.92
CA GLU A 48 -19.08 -8.64 -5.50
C GLU A 48 -19.41 -10.10 -5.14
N ARG A 49 -20.12 -10.81 -6.03
CA ARG A 49 -20.38 -12.24 -5.88
C ARG A 49 -19.09 -13.05 -5.86
N ILE A 50 -18.17 -12.82 -6.80
CA ILE A 50 -16.87 -13.50 -6.86
C ILE A 50 -16.07 -13.24 -5.57
N LEU A 51 -16.01 -11.98 -5.12
CA LEU A 51 -15.31 -11.58 -3.90
C LEU A 51 -15.88 -12.25 -2.64
N SER A 52 -17.19 -12.51 -2.59
CA SER A 52 -17.82 -13.24 -1.48
C SER A 52 -17.50 -14.74 -1.45
N GLU A 53 -17.13 -15.31 -2.59
CA GLU A 53 -16.91 -16.75 -2.77
C GLU A 53 -15.42 -17.13 -2.79
N THR A 54 -14.55 -16.21 -3.22
CA THR A 54 -13.14 -16.45 -3.47
C THR A 54 -12.28 -15.60 -2.54
N PRO A 55 -11.50 -16.20 -1.62
CA PRO A 55 -10.51 -15.47 -0.84
C PRO A 55 -9.51 -14.76 -1.76
N GLN A 56 -9.21 -13.51 -1.45
CA GLN A 56 -8.27 -12.68 -2.20
C GLN A 56 -6.93 -12.57 -1.47
N TRP A 57 -5.90 -12.19 -2.22
CA TRP A 57 -4.62 -11.76 -1.66
C TRP A 57 -4.80 -10.59 -0.69
N SER A 58 -3.96 -10.54 0.33
CA SER A 58 -3.76 -9.30 1.07
C SER A 58 -3.04 -8.26 0.21
N SER A 59 -3.18 -6.99 0.55
CA SER A 59 -2.42 -5.90 -0.12
C SER A 59 -0.90 -6.10 0.00
N GLU A 60 -0.44 -6.75 1.06
CA GLU A 60 0.97 -7.07 1.25
C GLU A 60 1.42 -8.22 0.33
N GLU A 61 0.63 -9.29 0.20
CA GLU A 61 0.93 -10.43 -0.68
C GLU A 61 1.06 -9.99 -2.13
N GLU A 62 0.13 -9.14 -2.58
CA GLU A 62 0.18 -8.52 -3.90
C GLU A 62 1.45 -7.71 -4.10
N LEU A 63 1.78 -6.81 -3.16
CA LEU A 63 3.01 -6.00 -3.26
C LEU A 63 4.26 -6.87 -3.35
N HIS A 64 4.33 -7.96 -2.58
CA HIS A 64 5.43 -8.92 -2.67
C HIS A 64 5.49 -9.58 -4.04
N HIS A 65 4.35 -9.97 -4.60
CA HIS A 65 4.25 -10.57 -5.92
C HIS A 65 4.71 -9.61 -7.02
N ASP A 66 4.22 -8.37 -7.01
CA ASP A 66 4.54 -7.35 -7.99
C ASP A 66 6.01 -6.96 -7.96
N MET A 67 6.56 -6.74 -6.76
CA MET A 67 7.98 -6.44 -6.60
C MET A 67 8.84 -7.61 -7.09
N ALA A 68 8.46 -8.85 -6.79
CA ALA A 68 9.20 -10.03 -7.28
C ALA A 68 9.15 -10.14 -8.82
N ASN A 69 8.02 -9.85 -9.44
CA ASN A 69 7.84 -9.90 -10.90
C ASN A 69 8.75 -8.92 -11.65
N ILE A 70 9.05 -7.76 -11.05
CA ILE A 70 9.97 -6.77 -11.63
C ILE A 70 11.43 -6.96 -11.20
N GLY A 71 11.73 -8.05 -10.48
CA GLY A 71 13.07 -8.37 -9.97
C GLY A 71 13.49 -7.55 -8.74
N GLY A 72 12.54 -6.95 -8.05
CA GLY A 72 12.75 -6.24 -6.78
C GLY A 72 12.33 -7.07 -5.57
N ARG A 73 12.26 -6.40 -4.42
CA ARG A 73 11.94 -7.00 -3.12
C ARG A 73 11.17 -6.02 -2.23
N VAL A 74 10.27 -6.54 -1.41
CA VAL A 74 9.69 -5.81 -0.29
C VAL A 74 10.53 -6.08 0.95
N TRP A 75 10.97 -5.03 1.62
CA TRP A 75 11.70 -5.12 2.89
C TRP A 75 10.75 -4.99 4.07
N TYR A 76 9.86 -4.01 4.01
CA TYR A 76 8.84 -3.77 5.02
C TYR A 76 7.61 -3.21 4.33
N CYS A 77 6.44 -3.70 4.71
CA CYS A 77 5.18 -3.08 4.34
C CYS A 77 4.16 -3.35 5.45
N HIS A 78 3.20 -2.45 5.59
CA HIS A 78 2.01 -2.66 6.39
C HIS A 78 0.84 -1.95 5.73
N TYR A 79 -0.31 -2.62 5.65
CA TYR A 79 -1.56 -2.05 5.15
C TYR A 79 -2.63 -2.05 6.24
N TRP A 80 -3.20 -0.88 6.53
CA TRP A 80 -4.33 -0.73 7.44
C TRP A 80 -5.62 -0.69 6.63
N GLU A 81 -6.38 -1.79 6.65
CA GLU A 81 -7.62 -1.92 5.89
C GLU A 81 -8.72 -0.97 6.37
N GLU A 82 -8.78 -0.70 7.68
CA GLU A 82 -9.83 0.11 8.30
C GLU A 82 -9.82 1.57 7.81
N HIS A 83 -8.65 2.05 7.41
CA HIS A 83 -8.45 3.43 7.02
C HIS A 83 -7.50 3.60 5.83
N TYR A 84 -7.41 2.59 4.97
CA TYR A 84 -6.73 2.61 3.67
C TYR A 84 -5.34 3.26 3.69
N SER A 85 -4.62 3.05 4.78
CA SER A 85 -3.30 3.62 4.97
C SER A 85 -2.26 2.56 4.67
N MET A 86 -1.08 3.00 4.25
CA MET A 86 0.01 2.08 3.97
C MET A 86 1.34 2.69 4.35
N VAL A 87 2.30 1.82 4.61
CA VAL A 87 3.71 2.15 4.67
C VAL A 87 4.47 1.05 3.95
N GLN A 88 5.47 1.40 3.15
CA GLN A 88 6.29 0.43 2.44
C GLN A 88 7.72 0.91 2.25
N LEU A 89 8.63 -0.05 2.25
CA LEU A 89 10.03 0.05 1.94
C LEU A 89 10.37 -1.08 0.98
N THR A 90 10.72 -0.73 -0.25
CA THR A 90 10.98 -1.68 -1.33
C THR A 90 12.37 -1.45 -1.93
N GLU A 91 12.90 -2.47 -2.60
CA GLU A 91 14.16 -2.44 -3.34
C GLU A 91 13.87 -2.79 -4.79
N ASP A 92 14.33 -1.96 -5.73
CA ASP A 92 14.19 -2.22 -7.17
C ASP A 92 15.26 -3.20 -7.68
N ARG A 93 15.09 -3.69 -8.91
CA ARG A 93 16.05 -4.60 -9.57
C ARG A 93 17.50 -4.11 -9.69
N ASN A 94 17.75 -2.82 -9.45
CA ASN A 94 19.09 -2.23 -9.46
C ASN A 94 19.66 -2.05 -8.04
N GLY A 95 18.96 -2.56 -7.01
CA GLY A 95 19.35 -2.43 -5.61
C GLY A 95 19.08 -1.06 -5.00
N ARG A 96 18.26 -0.21 -5.64
CA ARG A 96 17.87 1.09 -5.07
C ARG A 96 16.61 0.95 -4.22
N PHE A 97 16.60 1.64 -3.09
CA PHE A 97 15.51 1.56 -2.13
C PHE A 97 14.49 2.67 -2.37
N ASN A 98 13.21 2.36 -2.20
CA ASN A 98 12.12 3.33 -2.30
C ASN A 98 11.26 3.22 -1.05
N THR A 99 10.74 4.36 -0.61
CA THR A 99 9.77 4.44 0.47
C THR A 99 8.47 4.99 -0.08
N ALA A 100 7.33 4.43 0.33
CA ALA A 100 6.05 5.09 0.14
C ALA A 100 5.23 4.96 1.42
N TYR A 101 4.42 5.98 1.71
CA TYR A 101 3.61 6.02 2.90
C TYR A 101 2.39 6.90 2.65
N VAL A 102 1.25 6.47 3.15
CA VAL A 102 -0.02 7.20 3.12
C VAL A 102 -0.70 6.94 4.44
N LEU A 103 -0.96 7.99 5.22
CA LEU A 103 -1.86 7.91 6.38
C LEU A 103 -3.11 8.73 6.06
N ASP A 104 -4.27 8.08 5.94
CA ASP A 104 -5.49 8.73 5.45
C ASP A 104 -5.87 9.91 6.35
N ARG A 105 -6.01 11.10 5.74
CA ARG A 105 -6.33 12.34 6.45
C ARG A 105 -7.75 12.35 7.01
N ASN A 106 -8.64 11.52 6.46
CA ASN A 106 -10.02 11.38 6.95
C ASN A 106 -10.09 10.61 8.27
N THR A 107 -9.01 9.97 8.69
CA THR A 107 -8.90 9.40 10.04
C THR A 107 -8.80 10.49 11.10
N SER A 108 -9.21 10.16 12.33
CA SER A 108 -8.94 11.04 13.46
C SER A 108 -7.42 11.21 13.66
N PRO A 109 -6.95 12.38 14.15
CA PRO A 109 -5.54 12.56 14.48
C PRO A 109 -5.01 11.49 15.47
N GLU A 110 -5.87 10.95 16.33
CA GLU A 110 -5.54 9.86 17.25
C GLU A 110 -5.24 8.56 16.50
N MET A 111 -6.16 8.08 15.65
CA MET A 111 -5.95 6.88 14.84
C MET A 111 -4.71 6.98 13.95
N ARG A 112 -4.48 8.16 13.35
CA ARG A 112 -3.28 8.42 12.55
C ARG A 112 -1.99 8.24 13.35
N ARG A 113 -1.95 8.77 14.58
CA ARG A 113 -0.79 8.63 15.47
C ARG A 113 -0.61 7.19 15.91
N GLU A 114 -1.69 6.47 16.20
CA GLU A 114 -1.62 5.06 16.55
C GLU A 114 -1.05 4.20 15.40
N ALA A 115 -1.51 4.42 14.17
CA ALA A 115 -0.97 3.76 12.99
C ALA A 115 0.52 4.06 12.79
N ALA A 116 0.92 5.34 12.93
CA ALA A 116 2.32 5.73 12.83
C ALA A 116 3.19 5.10 13.93
N LEU A 117 2.72 5.07 15.18
CA LEU A 117 3.42 4.45 16.31
C LEU A 117 3.60 2.93 16.11
N LEU A 118 2.58 2.25 15.60
CA LEU A 118 2.68 0.83 15.25
C LEU A 118 3.74 0.63 14.18
N ALA A 119 3.68 1.42 13.10
CA ALA A 119 4.63 1.36 12.01
C ALA A 119 6.08 1.61 12.45
N GLN A 120 6.29 2.57 13.35
CA GLN A 120 7.61 2.84 13.94
C GLN A 120 8.15 1.64 14.69
N LYS A 121 7.30 1.01 15.51
CA LYS A 121 7.70 -0.16 16.30
C LYS A 121 8.07 -1.34 15.40
N GLU A 122 7.23 -1.66 14.42
CA GLU A 122 7.49 -2.75 13.47
C GLU A 122 8.74 -2.49 12.63
N LEU A 123 8.89 -1.25 12.12
CA LEU A 123 10.08 -0.86 11.37
C LEU A 123 11.34 -0.96 12.24
N ALA A 124 11.29 -0.54 13.51
CA ALA A 124 12.43 -0.66 14.42
C ALA A 124 12.84 -2.12 14.68
N GLU A 125 11.86 -3.02 14.85
CA GLU A 125 12.11 -4.47 14.96
C GLU A 125 12.72 -5.04 13.67
N CYS A 126 12.25 -4.60 12.51
CA CYS A 126 12.81 -4.96 11.22
C CYS A 126 14.25 -4.47 11.05
N MET A 127 14.53 -3.20 11.38
CA MET A 127 15.88 -2.64 11.32
C MET A 127 16.88 -3.41 12.20
N GLN A 128 16.45 -3.84 13.38
CA GLN A 128 17.26 -4.69 14.25
C GLN A 128 17.61 -6.02 13.57
N LYS A 129 16.64 -6.67 12.89
CA LYS A 129 16.86 -7.91 12.13
C LYS A 129 17.80 -7.69 10.94
N TRP A 130 17.74 -6.52 10.29
CA TRP A 130 18.63 -6.16 9.19
C TRP A 130 20.03 -5.71 9.66
N GLY A 131 20.21 -5.48 10.97
CA GLY A 131 21.48 -5.01 11.53
C GLY A 131 21.83 -3.58 11.15
N ILE A 132 20.83 -2.73 10.89
CA ILE A 132 21.02 -1.32 10.51
C ILE A 132 20.60 -0.40 11.64
N THR A 133 21.26 0.75 11.74
CA THR A 133 20.93 1.82 12.67
C THR A 133 20.41 3.04 11.92
N LEU A 134 19.61 3.86 12.60
CA LEU A 134 19.20 5.16 12.07
C LEU A 134 20.43 6.04 11.85
N LEU A 135 20.36 6.88 10.81
CA LEU A 135 21.37 7.91 10.58
C LEU A 135 21.19 9.07 11.58
N ASP A 136 22.32 9.62 12.05
CA ASP A 136 22.33 10.74 13.00
C ASP A 136 21.80 12.06 12.40
N ALA A 137 21.79 12.17 11.08
CA ALA A 137 21.36 13.35 10.34
C ALA A 137 19.97 13.14 9.69
N PRO A 138 19.16 14.21 9.55
CA PRO A 138 17.95 14.19 8.74
C PRO A 138 18.23 13.70 7.31
N VAL A 139 17.38 12.80 6.81
CA VAL A 139 17.48 12.26 5.45
C VAL A 139 16.43 12.95 4.59
N PRO A 140 16.83 13.65 3.51
CA PRO A 140 15.87 14.34 2.67
C PRO A 140 14.96 13.36 1.93
N GLU A 141 13.75 13.80 1.59
CA GLU A 141 12.85 13.07 0.71
C GLU A 141 13.47 12.92 -0.67
N GLN A 142 13.52 11.68 -1.17
CA GLN A 142 14.05 11.33 -2.48
C GLN A 142 13.15 10.27 -3.10
N MET A 143 13.07 10.25 -4.43
CA MET A 143 12.33 9.20 -5.12
C MET A 143 12.94 7.82 -4.86
N LYS A 144 14.28 7.75 -4.74
CA LYS A 144 15.06 6.54 -4.50
C LYS A 144 16.27 6.85 -3.61
N TYR A 145 16.68 5.88 -2.81
CA TYR A 145 17.84 5.93 -1.92
C TYR A 145 18.90 4.92 -2.34
N ASP A 146 20.17 5.26 -2.07
CA ASP A 146 21.32 4.42 -2.41
C ASP A 146 21.59 3.34 -1.35
N SER A 147 20.99 3.46 -0.16
CA SER A 147 21.14 2.46 0.90
C SER A 147 19.85 2.20 1.68
N LEU A 148 19.75 0.99 2.23
CA LEU A 148 18.65 0.59 3.10
C LEU A 148 18.58 1.46 4.37
N ALA A 149 19.75 1.87 4.90
CA ALA A 149 19.83 2.70 6.10
C ALA A 149 19.26 4.10 5.88
N GLU A 150 19.54 4.73 4.72
CA GLU A 150 18.95 6.02 4.36
C GLU A 150 17.43 5.91 4.22
N ALA A 151 16.96 4.91 3.47
CA ALA A 151 15.54 4.72 3.22
C ALA A 151 14.76 4.43 4.52
N ALA A 152 15.25 3.54 5.36
CA ALA A 152 14.64 3.23 6.66
C ALA A 152 14.67 4.45 7.61
N SER A 153 15.77 5.22 7.59
CA SER A 153 15.87 6.45 8.40
C SER A 153 14.89 7.52 7.94
N HIS A 154 14.75 7.71 6.63
CA HIS A 154 13.76 8.64 6.08
C HIS A 154 12.34 8.22 6.46
N LEU A 155 12.00 6.94 6.29
CA LEU A 155 10.68 6.43 6.65
C LEU A 155 10.38 6.62 8.14
N MET A 156 11.36 6.35 9.01
CA MET A 156 11.22 6.61 10.45
C MET A 156 11.02 8.11 10.75
N GLN A 157 11.74 9.00 10.07
CA GLN A 157 11.59 10.46 10.22
C GLN A 157 10.20 10.93 9.84
N VAL A 158 9.66 10.42 8.74
CA VAL A 158 8.29 10.69 8.30
C VAL A 158 7.28 10.22 9.35
N LEU A 159 7.43 9.00 9.86
CA LEU A 159 6.52 8.45 10.85
C LEU A 159 6.60 9.18 12.20
N ASN A 160 7.73 9.81 12.54
CA ASN A 160 7.88 10.63 13.75
C ASN A 160 7.00 11.90 13.74
N ASP A 161 6.57 12.35 12.56
CA ASP A 161 5.71 13.52 12.42
C ASP A 161 4.52 13.25 11.50
N PRO A 162 3.59 12.37 11.92
CA PRO A 162 2.56 11.82 11.04
C PRO A 162 1.52 12.86 10.61
N GLU A 163 1.44 14.02 11.26
CA GLU A 163 0.54 15.11 10.85
C GLU A 163 1.01 15.79 9.56
N HIS A 164 2.28 15.68 9.23
CA HIS A 164 2.85 16.18 7.98
C HIS A 164 2.77 15.17 6.82
N ILE A 165 2.25 13.97 7.09
CA ILE A 165 2.00 12.96 6.05
C ILE A 165 0.75 13.37 5.27
N THR A 166 0.99 13.88 4.07
CA THR A 166 -0.06 14.28 3.14
C THR A 166 -0.29 13.17 2.12
N GLY A 167 -1.37 12.42 2.29
CA GLY A 167 -1.97 11.63 1.20
C GLY A 167 -2.67 12.50 0.17
#